data_AF-A0A1E4LEQ9-F1
#
_entry.id   AF-A0A1E4LEQ9-F1
#
_cell.length_a   1.000
_cell.length_b   1.000
_cell.length_c   1.000
_cell.angle_alpha   90.00
_cell.angle_beta   90.00
_cell.angle_gamma   90.00
#
_symmetry.space_group_name_H-M   'P 1'
#
loop_
_entity.id
_entity.type
_entity.pdbx_description
1 polymer ?
#
loop_
_entity_poly.entity_id
_entity_poly.type
_entity_poly.pdbx_seq_one_letter_code
_entity_poly.pdbx_strand_id
1 'polypeptide(L)'
;MEVKRRIAVGVGLSILVAGTIWLASRPHELVSAARDLTGAMRDGDAARLMRYADPIEISASDLTEEKIRRLWEVLVKPHLDSSRPLNTSSAQLESNGFQASAALGYADHTGKPWKLATYVTRADGKPRTPLVYSMLSMSSCFDENERISSLTNESSLVGLHKYRAQLDSIGIRRIMLNPQRVVTLDELDTIFQRHLRSEK
;
A
#
# COMPACT_ATOMS: atom_id res chain seq x y z
N MET A 1 -20.44 -16.40 49.91
CA MET A 1 -21.07 -16.35 48.57
C MET A 1 -20.81 -15.03 47.84
N GLU A 2 -20.72 -13.89 48.55
CA GLU A 2 -20.55 -12.56 47.95
C GLU A 2 -19.21 -12.32 47.23
N VAL A 3 -18.11 -12.91 47.70
CA VAL A 3 -16.77 -12.70 47.11
C VAL A 3 -16.68 -13.24 45.68
N LYS A 4 -17.25 -14.43 45.41
CA LYS A 4 -17.27 -15.03 44.07
C LYS A 4 -18.08 -14.18 43.06
N ARG A 5 -19.15 -13.53 43.54
CA ARG A 5 -20.01 -12.65 42.73
C ARG A 5 -19.32 -11.33 42.39
N ARG A 6 -18.55 -10.75 43.32
CA ARG A 6 -17.76 -9.54 43.10
C ARG A 6 -16.60 -9.77 42.11
N ILE A 7 -15.93 -10.92 42.18
CA ILE A 7 -14.86 -11.29 41.24
C ILE A 7 -15.42 -11.52 39.83
N ALA A 8 -16.55 -12.22 39.68
CA ALA A 8 -17.18 -12.45 38.38
C ALA A 8 -17.65 -11.14 37.71
N VAL A 9 -18.18 -10.20 38.49
CA VAL A 9 -18.58 -8.87 37.99
C VAL A 9 -17.35 -8.05 37.56
N GLY A 10 -16.26 -8.09 38.32
CA GLY A 10 -15.01 -7.41 37.97
C GLY A 10 -14.40 -7.92 36.66
N VAL A 11 -14.33 -9.25 36.49
CA VAL A 11 -13.79 -9.87 35.26
C VAL A 11 -14.69 -9.56 34.04
N GLY A 12 -16.01 -9.63 34.20
CA GLY A 12 -16.95 -9.28 33.12
C GLY A 12 -16.82 -7.82 32.68
N LEU A 13 -16.64 -6.90 33.63
CA LEU A 13 -16.44 -5.47 33.33
C LEU A 13 -15.10 -5.22 32.63
N SER A 14 -14.02 -5.87 33.05
CA SER A 14 -12.72 -5.74 32.38
C SER A 14 -12.73 -6.27 30.93
N ILE A 15 -13.42 -7.38 30.67
CA ILE A 15 -13.58 -7.90 29.30
C ILE A 15 -14.39 -6.93 28.44
N LEU A 16 -15.44 -6.33 29.00
CA LEU A 16 -16.30 -5.40 28.27
C LEU A 16 -15.58 -4.07 27.97
N VAL A 17 -14.78 -3.57 28.92
CA VAL A 17 -13.92 -2.39 28.73
C VAL A 17 -12.81 -2.68 27.72
N ALA A 18 -12.15 -3.84 27.80
CA ALA A 18 -11.14 -4.23 26.82
C ALA A 18 -11.73 -4.37 25.41
N GLY A 19 -12.93 -4.96 25.28
CA GLY A 19 -13.64 -5.10 24.02
C GLY A 19 -14.07 -3.77 23.42
N THR A 20 -14.54 -2.82 24.25
CA THR A 20 -14.91 -1.47 23.79
C THR A 20 -13.70 -0.62 23.42
N ILE A 21 -12.62 -0.65 24.20
CA ILE A 21 -11.35 0.00 23.84
C ILE A 21 -10.78 -0.57 22.55
N TRP A 22 -10.83 -1.90 22.38
CA TRP A 22 -10.37 -2.55 21.17
C TRP A 22 -11.22 -2.18 19.95
N LEU A 23 -12.55 -2.15 20.07
CA LEU A 23 -13.44 -1.68 19.00
C LEU A 23 -13.22 -0.21 18.65
N ALA A 24 -12.98 0.66 19.64
CA ALA A 24 -12.76 2.09 19.45
C ALA A 24 -11.36 2.44 18.91
N SER A 25 -10.33 1.67 19.24
CA SER A 25 -8.95 1.91 18.78
C SER A 25 -8.67 1.39 17.37
N ARG A 26 -9.46 0.42 16.89
CA ARG A 26 -9.33 -0.21 15.57
C ARG A 26 -9.33 0.76 14.38
N PRO A 27 -10.19 1.79 14.32
CA PRO A 27 -10.12 2.85 13.32
C PRO A 27 -8.81 3.66 13.37
N HIS A 28 -8.36 4.01 14.58
CA HIS A 28 -7.16 4.82 14.78
C HIS A 28 -5.88 4.07 14.40
N GLU A 29 -5.83 2.76 14.67
CA GLU A 29 -4.71 1.90 14.29
C GLU A 29 -4.49 1.90 12.77
N LEU A 30 -5.56 1.70 11.98
CA LEU A 30 -5.45 1.69 10.51
C LEU A 30 -5.04 3.05 9.95
N VAL A 31 -5.61 4.14 10.46
CA VAL A 31 -5.24 5.50 10.02
C VAL A 31 -3.78 5.81 10.39
N SER A 32 -3.33 5.40 11.58
CA SER A 32 -1.93 5.55 11.99
C SER A 32 -0.99 4.72 11.13
N ALA A 33 -1.36 3.47 10.82
CA ALA A 33 -0.60 2.60 9.93
C ALA A 33 -0.51 3.17 8.52
N ALA A 34 -1.60 3.72 7.98
CA ALA A 34 -1.58 4.38 6.68
C ALA A 34 -0.60 5.55 6.67
N ARG A 35 -0.61 6.41 7.71
CA ARG A 35 0.32 7.54 7.84
C ARG A 35 1.77 7.09 7.94
N ASP A 36 2.05 6.07 8.75
CA ASP A 36 3.41 5.53 8.90
C ASP A 36 3.90 4.93 7.58
N LEU A 37 3.05 4.17 6.89
CA LEU A 37 3.33 3.61 5.58
C LEU A 37 3.61 4.69 4.53
N THR A 38 2.80 5.77 4.47
CA THR A 38 3.05 6.88 3.54
C THR A 38 4.38 7.58 3.86
N GLY A 39 4.69 7.78 5.15
CA GLY A 39 5.98 8.34 5.57
C GLY A 39 7.16 7.45 5.19
N ALA A 40 7.05 6.14 5.43
CA ALA A 40 8.06 5.17 5.02
C ALA A 40 8.23 5.12 3.49
N MET A 41 7.13 5.22 2.74
CA MET A 41 7.15 5.29 1.27
C MET A 41 7.78 6.59 0.76
N ARG A 42 7.60 7.72 1.45
CA ARG A 42 8.31 8.96 1.13
C ARG A 42 9.81 8.84 1.37
N ASP A 43 10.19 8.27 2.51
CA ASP A 43 11.58 8.25 2.99
C ASP A 43 12.40 7.09 2.41
N GLY A 44 11.76 6.13 1.74
CA GLY A 44 12.42 4.92 1.25
C GLY A 44 12.85 3.96 2.37
N ASP A 45 12.20 4.03 3.53
CA ASP A 45 12.53 3.19 4.69
C ASP A 45 11.99 1.76 4.48
N ALA A 46 12.83 0.92 3.90
CA ALA A 46 12.48 -0.45 3.54
C ALA A 46 12.07 -1.31 4.75
N ALA A 47 12.71 -1.11 5.90
CA ALA A 47 12.40 -1.84 7.12
C ALA A 47 11.00 -1.47 7.66
N ARG A 48 10.63 -0.18 7.62
CA ARG A 48 9.26 0.26 7.97
C ARG A 48 8.23 -0.21 6.96
N LEU A 49 8.53 -0.12 5.66
CA LEU A 49 7.64 -0.65 4.61
C LEU A 49 7.36 -2.15 4.82
N MET A 50 8.38 -2.95 5.09
CA MET A 50 8.28 -4.40 5.30
C MET A 50 7.33 -4.79 6.44
N ARG A 51 7.13 -3.94 7.46
CA ARG A 51 6.17 -4.20 8.55
C ARG A 51 4.73 -4.34 8.06
N TYR A 52 4.40 -3.65 6.97
CA TYR A 52 3.08 -3.62 6.37
C TYR A 52 2.92 -4.57 5.18
N ALA A 53 4.01 -5.18 4.70
CA ALA A 53 3.95 -6.19 3.67
C ALA A 53 3.04 -7.35 4.11
N ASP A 54 2.25 -7.86 3.17
CA ASP A 54 1.44 -9.05 3.42
C ASP A 54 2.34 -10.30 3.47
N PRO A 55 2.19 -11.20 4.47
CA PRO A 55 2.97 -12.44 4.53
C PRO A 55 2.90 -13.28 3.24
N ILE A 56 1.76 -13.25 2.54
CA ILE A 56 1.59 -13.93 1.25
C ILE A 56 2.49 -13.29 0.19
N GLU A 57 2.55 -11.96 0.13
CA GLU A 57 3.41 -11.23 -0.80
C GLU A 57 4.90 -11.46 -0.50
N ILE A 58 5.27 -11.46 0.79
CA ILE A 58 6.63 -11.75 1.24
C ILE A 58 7.06 -13.13 0.74
N SER A 59 6.23 -14.15 0.97
CA SER A 59 6.54 -15.52 0.55
C SER A 59 6.58 -15.66 -0.97
N ALA A 60 5.58 -15.11 -1.67
CA ALA A 60 5.45 -15.35 -3.11
C ALA A 60 6.46 -14.58 -3.98
N SER A 61 6.93 -13.43 -3.51
CA SER A 61 7.91 -12.59 -4.21
C SER A 61 9.30 -12.68 -3.59
N ASP A 62 9.48 -13.52 -2.56
CA ASP A 62 10.70 -13.63 -1.76
C ASP A 62 11.19 -12.25 -1.31
N LEU A 63 10.27 -11.45 -0.74
CA LEU A 63 10.59 -10.06 -0.39
C LEU A 63 11.61 -10.01 0.75
N THR A 64 12.60 -9.15 0.56
CA THR A 64 13.56 -8.75 1.58
C THR A 64 13.58 -7.24 1.66
N GLU A 65 14.11 -6.69 2.76
CA GLU A 65 14.30 -5.24 2.89
C GLU A 65 15.14 -4.68 1.73
N GLU A 66 16.16 -5.43 1.29
CA GLU A 66 16.99 -5.05 0.15
C GLU A 66 16.20 -4.97 -1.16
N LYS A 67 15.31 -5.95 -1.44
CA LYS A 67 14.45 -5.89 -2.63
C LYS A 67 13.47 -4.71 -2.55
N ILE A 68 12.89 -4.44 -1.38
CA ILE A 68 11.99 -3.30 -1.17
C ILE A 68 12.73 -1.98 -1.40
N ARG A 69 13.95 -1.84 -0.88
CA ARG A 69 14.80 -0.67 -1.12
C ARG A 69 15.04 -0.46 -2.62
N ARG A 70 15.45 -1.51 -3.34
CA ARG A 70 15.68 -1.43 -4.79
C ARG A 70 14.40 -1.13 -5.58
N LEU A 71 13.25 -1.69 -5.16
CA LEU A 71 11.95 -1.37 -5.75
C LEU A 71 11.61 0.10 -5.56
N TRP A 72 11.80 0.63 -4.36
CA TRP A 72 11.55 2.05 -4.07
C TRP A 72 12.46 2.97 -4.90
N GLU A 73 13.75 2.63 -5.01
CA GLU A 73 14.73 3.39 -5.79
C GLU A 73 14.35 3.49 -7.28
N VAL A 74 13.72 2.45 -7.83
CA VAL A 74 13.33 2.40 -9.24
C VAL A 74 11.94 2.96 -9.48
N LEU A 75 10.97 2.63 -8.63
CA LEU A 75 9.54 2.89 -8.89
C LEU A 75 9.02 4.16 -8.23
N VAL A 76 9.68 4.66 -7.18
CA VAL A 76 9.12 5.71 -6.33
C VAL A 76 10.02 6.93 -6.28
N LYS A 77 11.30 6.72 -5.94
CA LYS A 77 12.29 7.77 -5.79
C LYS A 77 12.37 8.73 -6.98
N PRO A 78 12.40 8.28 -8.26
CA PRO A 78 12.53 9.19 -9.40
C PRO A 78 11.40 10.22 -9.46
N HIS A 79 10.18 9.79 -9.15
CA HIS A 79 8.99 10.64 -9.17
C HIS A 79 8.97 11.63 -8.00
N LEU A 80 9.52 11.25 -6.84
CA LEU A 80 9.67 12.14 -5.69
C LEU A 80 10.77 13.20 -5.93
N ASP A 81 11.91 12.78 -6.49
CA ASP A 81 13.04 13.66 -6.79
C ASP A 81 12.68 14.72 -7.85
N SER A 82 11.84 14.35 -8.82
CA SER A 82 11.35 15.26 -9.88
C SER A 82 10.18 16.15 -9.44
N SER A 83 9.69 15.98 -8.21
CA SER A 83 8.48 16.64 -7.72
C SER A 83 8.74 17.59 -6.55
N ARG A 84 7.94 18.64 -6.47
CA ARG A 84 7.93 19.58 -5.34
C ARG A 84 6.89 19.18 -4.31
N PRO A 85 7.22 19.06 -3.00
CA PRO A 85 6.23 18.78 -1.98
C PRO A 85 5.20 19.91 -1.85
N LEU A 86 3.95 19.54 -1.56
CA LEU A 86 2.86 20.44 -1.21
C LEU A 86 2.50 20.28 0.26
N ASN A 87 2.06 21.35 0.91
CA ASN A 87 1.57 21.32 2.31
C ASN A 87 0.15 20.72 2.42
N THR A 88 -0.09 19.60 1.75
CA THR A 88 -1.35 18.86 1.82
C THR A 88 -1.07 17.43 2.23
N SER A 89 -1.60 17.04 3.38
CA SER A 89 -1.57 15.67 3.88
C SER A 89 -2.97 15.26 4.32
N SER A 90 -3.38 14.05 3.98
CA SER A 90 -4.66 13.51 4.41
C SER A 90 -4.48 12.09 4.91
N ALA A 91 -5.25 11.68 5.90
CA ALA A 91 -5.40 10.28 6.26
C ALA A 91 -6.84 10.04 6.74
N GLN A 92 -7.46 8.98 6.25
CA GLN A 92 -8.87 8.70 6.50
C GLN A 92 -9.12 7.19 6.56
N LEU A 93 -10.14 6.81 7.33
CA LEU A 93 -10.70 5.47 7.27
C LEU A 93 -11.70 5.44 6.12
N GLU A 94 -11.64 4.41 5.29
CA GLU A 94 -12.62 4.19 4.23
C GLU A 94 -13.98 3.78 4.83
N SER A 95 -15.07 4.02 4.10
CA SER A 95 -16.44 3.80 4.59
C SER A 95 -16.73 2.34 4.99
N ASN A 96 -15.96 1.39 4.47
CA ASN A 96 -16.06 -0.03 4.83
C ASN A 96 -15.49 -0.35 6.23
N GLY A 97 -14.71 0.54 6.85
CA GLY A 97 -14.10 0.34 8.16
C GLY A 97 -12.95 -0.68 8.24
N PHE A 98 -12.57 -1.29 7.11
CA PHE A 98 -11.51 -2.29 7.01
C PHE A 98 -10.26 -1.79 6.27
N GLN A 99 -10.33 -0.59 5.71
CA GLN A 99 -9.25 0.03 4.97
C GLN A 99 -9.04 1.46 5.45
N ALA A 100 -7.80 1.91 5.46
CA ALA A 100 -7.46 3.31 5.61
C ALA A 100 -6.48 3.72 4.51
N SER A 101 -6.56 4.99 4.12
CA SER A 101 -5.65 5.60 3.16
C SER A 101 -4.97 6.80 3.79
N ALA A 102 -3.75 7.07 3.35
CA ALA A 102 -3.04 8.30 3.66
C ALA A 102 -2.31 8.78 2.41
N ALA A 103 -2.15 10.09 2.31
CA ALA A 103 -1.55 10.72 1.15
C ALA A 103 -0.74 11.97 1.52
N LEU A 104 0.35 12.17 0.79
CA LEU A 104 1.15 13.39 0.77
C LEU A 104 1.04 14.03 -0.62
N GLY A 105 0.78 15.33 -0.66
CA GLY A 105 0.67 16.09 -1.90
C GLY A 105 2.01 16.51 -2.48
N TYR A 106 2.10 16.45 -3.80
CA TYR A 106 3.25 16.88 -4.59
C TYR A 106 2.76 17.61 -5.84
N ALA A 107 3.65 18.38 -6.47
CA ALA A 107 3.49 18.86 -7.82
C ALA A 107 4.61 18.28 -8.67
N ASP A 108 4.28 17.73 -9.84
CA ASP A 108 5.29 17.26 -10.80
C ASP A 108 6.11 18.45 -11.35
N HIS A 109 7.09 18.15 -12.19
CA HIS A 109 7.96 19.17 -12.78
C HIS A 109 7.22 20.20 -13.67
N THR A 110 5.99 19.89 -14.11
CA THR A 110 5.11 20.82 -14.85
C THR A 110 4.20 21.65 -13.94
N GLY A 111 4.23 21.40 -12.62
CA GLY A 111 3.37 22.03 -11.63
C GLY A 111 2.01 21.33 -11.45
N LYS A 112 1.77 20.19 -12.11
CA LYS A 112 0.51 19.45 -11.99
C LYS A 112 0.49 18.70 -10.65
N PRO A 113 -0.58 18.84 -9.84
CA PRO A 113 -0.63 18.21 -8.53
C PRO A 113 -0.84 16.70 -8.65
N TRP A 114 -0.18 15.96 -7.76
CA TRP A 114 -0.36 14.53 -7.57
C TRP A 114 -0.20 14.17 -6.08
N LYS A 115 -0.47 12.91 -5.74
CA LYS A 115 -0.41 12.42 -4.36
C LYS A 115 0.38 11.13 -4.27
N LEU A 116 1.34 11.08 -3.36
CA LEU A 116 1.90 9.84 -2.86
C LEU A 116 0.87 9.22 -1.93
N ALA A 117 -0.01 8.38 -2.47
CA ALA A 117 -1.10 7.75 -1.73
C ALA A 117 -0.79 6.29 -1.43
N THR A 118 -0.96 5.89 -0.17
CA THR A 118 -0.84 4.48 0.25
C THR A 118 -2.10 4.05 0.96
N TYR A 119 -2.45 2.77 0.83
CA TYR A 119 -3.56 2.17 1.55
C TYR A 119 -3.08 1.01 2.41
N VAL A 120 -3.75 0.84 3.55
CA VAL A 120 -3.63 -0.35 4.40
C VAL A 120 -5.00 -0.96 4.57
N THR A 121 -5.06 -2.28 4.44
CA THR A 121 -6.26 -3.07 4.67
C THR A 121 -6.04 -3.97 5.88
N ARG A 122 -7.06 -4.20 6.68
CA ARG A 122 -6.99 -5.17 7.77
C ARG A 122 -7.01 -6.60 7.19
N ALA A 123 -5.91 -7.33 7.37
CA ALA A 123 -5.81 -8.75 7.07
C ALA A 123 -5.19 -9.49 8.27
N ASP A 124 -5.81 -10.59 8.68
CA ASP A 124 -5.44 -11.37 9.87
C ASP A 124 -5.26 -10.51 11.14
N GLY A 125 -6.14 -9.51 11.30
CA GLY A 125 -6.12 -8.61 12.45
C GLY A 125 -5.01 -7.55 12.43
N LYS A 126 -4.18 -7.48 11.39
CA LYS A 126 -3.09 -6.49 11.25
C LYS A 126 -3.29 -5.58 10.03
N PRO A 127 -2.77 -4.35 10.02
CA PRO A 127 -2.71 -3.52 8.82
C PRO A 127 -1.72 -4.10 7.80
N ARG A 128 -2.18 -4.36 6.57
CA ARG A 128 -1.40 -4.96 5.48
C ARG A 128 -1.58 -4.20 4.16
N THR A 129 -0.61 -4.31 3.27
CA THR A 129 -0.64 -3.73 1.93
C THR A 129 0.15 -4.59 0.93
N PRO A 130 -0.29 -4.72 -0.34
CA PRO A 130 0.54 -5.25 -1.41
C PRO A 130 1.56 -4.19 -1.86
N LEU A 131 2.76 -4.23 -1.30
CA LEU A 131 3.77 -3.19 -1.50
C LEU A 131 4.23 -3.08 -2.95
N VAL A 132 4.52 -4.22 -3.59
CA VAL A 132 5.11 -4.24 -4.93
C VAL A 132 4.12 -3.66 -5.93
N TYR A 133 2.86 -4.11 -5.86
CA TYR A 133 1.80 -3.58 -6.72
C TYR A 133 1.51 -2.11 -6.44
N SER A 134 1.53 -1.69 -5.16
CA SER A 134 1.30 -0.28 -4.81
C SER A 134 2.36 0.65 -5.41
N MET A 135 3.64 0.28 -5.32
CA MET A 135 4.73 1.05 -5.93
C MET A 135 4.62 1.06 -7.46
N LEU A 136 4.38 -0.09 -8.07
CA LEU A 136 4.23 -0.20 -9.53
C LEU A 136 3.04 0.63 -10.04
N SER A 137 1.88 0.50 -9.40
CA SER A 137 0.67 1.25 -9.73
C SER A 137 0.90 2.76 -9.68
N MET A 138 1.54 3.25 -8.62
CA MET A 138 1.88 4.68 -8.54
C MET A 138 2.84 5.10 -9.64
N SER A 139 3.91 4.33 -9.89
CA SER A 139 4.89 4.64 -10.93
C SER A 139 4.28 4.65 -12.34
N SER A 140 3.22 3.87 -12.54
CA SER A 140 2.47 3.77 -13.79
C SER A 140 1.60 4.99 -14.08
N CYS A 141 1.46 5.91 -13.12
CA CYS A 141 0.82 7.20 -13.35
C CYS A 141 1.75 8.18 -14.08
N PHE A 142 3.05 7.92 -14.18
CA PHE A 142 4.01 8.85 -14.79
C PHE A 142 4.41 8.40 -16.19
N ASP A 143 4.38 9.33 -17.13
CA ASP A 143 4.86 9.09 -18.50
C ASP A 143 6.41 9.09 -18.58
N GLU A 144 6.95 8.99 -19.79
CA GLU A 144 8.39 9.01 -20.03
C GLU A 144 9.05 10.36 -19.70
N ASN A 145 8.26 11.43 -19.65
CA ASN A 145 8.73 12.77 -19.32
C ASN A 145 8.51 13.10 -17.84
N GLU A 146 8.15 12.13 -16.99
CA GLU A 146 7.88 12.35 -15.56
C GLU A 146 6.67 13.29 -15.30
N ARG A 147 5.71 13.32 -16.23
CA ARG A 147 4.45 14.04 -16.06
C ARG A 147 3.37 13.11 -15.52
N ILE A 148 2.63 13.58 -14.53
CA ILE A 148 1.54 12.79 -13.95
C ILE A 148 0.35 12.69 -14.93
N SER A 149 -0.13 11.47 -15.11
CA SER A 149 -1.33 11.08 -15.86
C SER A 149 -2.31 10.33 -14.95
N SER A 150 -3.53 10.10 -15.43
CA SER A 150 -4.52 9.33 -14.67
C SER A 150 -4.15 7.85 -14.69
N LEU A 151 -4.30 7.17 -13.55
CA LEU A 151 -4.17 5.72 -13.51
C LEU A 151 -5.32 5.07 -14.29
N THR A 152 -5.00 4.42 -15.40
CA THR A 152 -5.92 3.63 -16.22
C THR A 152 -5.38 2.22 -16.42
N ASN A 153 -6.18 1.32 -17.00
CA ASN A 153 -5.70 0.00 -17.41
C ASN A 153 -4.56 0.13 -18.45
N GLU A 154 -4.61 1.15 -19.30
CA GLU A 154 -3.59 1.43 -20.31
C GLU A 154 -2.30 1.91 -19.65
N SER A 155 -2.38 2.91 -18.77
CA SER A 155 -1.18 3.42 -18.08
C SER A 155 -0.56 2.35 -17.19
N SER A 156 -1.37 1.49 -16.55
CA SER A 156 -0.89 0.35 -15.77
C SER A 156 -0.14 -0.68 -16.61
N LEU A 157 -0.63 -0.97 -17.83
CA LEU A 157 0.05 -1.86 -18.77
C LEU A 157 1.38 -1.24 -19.26
N VAL A 158 1.35 0.04 -19.64
CA VAL A 158 2.55 0.78 -20.07
C VAL A 158 3.58 0.83 -18.95
N GLY A 159 3.16 1.08 -17.71
CA GLY A 159 4.05 1.08 -16.54
C GLY A 159 4.64 -0.30 -16.26
N LEU A 160 3.85 -1.38 -16.37
CA LEU A 160 4.37 -2.74 -16.27
C LEU A 160 5.45 -3.01 -17.32
N HIS A 161 5.23 -2.60 -18.58
CA HIS A 161 6.23 -2.75 -19.65
C HIS A 161 7.48 -1.92 -19.38
N LYS A 162 7.32 -0.66 -18.98
CA LYS A 162 8.41 0.28 -18.67
C LYS A 162 9.35 -0.27 -17.60
N TYR A 163 8.81 -0.91 -16.56
CA TYR A 163 9.58 -1.38 -15.41
C TYR A 163 9.87 -2.88 -15.39
N ARG A 164 9.46 -3.64 -16.43
CA ARG A 164 9.56 -5.10 -16.45
C ARG A 164 10.99 -5.60 -16.22
N ALA A 165 11.94 -5.07 -16.97
CA ALA A 165 13.33 -5.50 -16.88
C ALA A 165 13.94 -5.20 -15.50
N GLN A 166 13.59 -4.06 -14.90
CA GLN A 166 14.05 -3.69 -13.58
C GLN A 166 13.46 -4.63 -12.50
N LEU A 167 12.16 -4.93 -12.57
CA LEU A 167 11.50 -5.89 -11.67
C LEU A 167 12.18 -7.26 -11.73
N ASP A 168 12.42 -7.76 -12.95
CA ASP A 168 13.12 -9.04 -13.16
C ASP A 168 14.55 -9.00 -12.60
N SER A 169 15.28 -7.89 -12.76
CA SER A 169 16.65 -7.71 -12.23
C SER A 169 16.74 -7.61 -10.70
N ILE A 170 15.64 -7.20 -10.05
CA ILE A 170 15.49 -7.20 -8.58
C ILE A 170 15.09 -8.60 -8.10
N GLY A 171 14.64 -9.47 -9.01
CA GLY A 171 14.17 -10.83 -8.71
C GLY A 171 12.68 -10.88 -8.35
N ILE A 172 11.90 -9.86 -8.72
CA ILE A 172 10.44 -9.85 -8.56
C ILE A 172 9.82 -10.54 -9.77
N ARG A 173 9.31 -11.75 -9.56
CA ARG A 173 8.65 -12.54 -10.62
C ARG A 173 7.13 -12.65 -10.44
N ARG A 174 6.66 -12.37 -9.23
CA ARG A 174 5.25 -12.47 -8.84
C ARG A 174 4.87 -11.21 -8.08
N ILE A 175 3.62 -10.80 -8.21
CA ILE A 175 3.04 -9.62 -7.56
C ILE A 175 1.71 -10.03 -6.94
N MET A 176 1.46 -9.56 -5.72
CA MET A 176 0.16 -9.69 -5.07
C MET A 176 -0.75 -8.53 -5.50
N LEU A 177 -1.90 -8.83 -6.11
CA LEU A 177 -2.92 -7.81 -6.43
C LEU A 177 -3.88 -7.60 -5.26
N ASN A 178 -4.21 -8.69 -4.58
CA ASN A 178 -4.97 -8.73 -3.34
C ASN A 178 -4.61 -10.02 -2.58
N PRO A 179 -5.00 -10.18 -1.30
CA PRO A 179 -4.61 -11.34 -0.49
C PRO A 179 -4.98 -12.71 -1.08
N GLN A 180 -5.94 -12.78 -2.01
CA GLN A 180 -6.37 -14.03 -2.65
C GLN A 180 -5.72 -14.26 -4.03
N ARG A 181 -4.98 -13.28 -4.55
CA ARG A 181 -4.51 -13.29 -5.94
C ARG A 181 -3.07 -12.81 -6.04
N VAL A 182 -2.18 -13.79 -6.20
CA VAL A 182 -0.79 -13.59 -6.60
C VAL A 182 -0.62 -14.07 -8.02
N VAL A 183 -0.07 -13.21 -8.87
CA VAL A 183 0.13 -13.48 -10.29
C VAL A 183 1.59 -13.28 -10.66
N THR A 184 2.05 -13.98 -11.67
CA THR A 184 3.30 -13.67 -12.37
C THR A 184 3.17 -12.34 -13.12
N LEU A 185 4.31 -11.75 -13.49
CA LEU A 185 4.30 -10.52 -14.29
C LEU A 185 3.66 -10.74 -15.68
N ASP A 186 3.77 -11.93 -16.27
CA ASP A 186 3.13 -12.27 -17.57
C ASP A 186 1.61 -12.45 -17.44
N GLU A 187 1.16 -13.03 -16.33
CA GLU A 187 -0.27 -13.09 -16.01
C GLU A 187 -0.84 -11.70 -15.75
N LEU A 188 -0.08 -10.82 -15.08
CA LEU A 188 -0.47 -9.43 -14.85
C LEU A 188 -0.64 -8.67 -16.18
N ASP A 189 0.30 -8.83 -17.09
CA ASP A 189 0.22 -8.31 -18.45
C ASP A 189 -1.07 -8.77 -19.16
N THR A 190 -1.31 -10.09 -19.15
CA THR A 190 -2.51 -10.70 -19.74
C THR A 190 -3.80 -10.14 -19.14
N ILE A 191 -3.81 -9.89 -17.83
CA ILE A 191 -4.96 -9.30 -17.13
C ILE A 191 -5.25 -7.90 -17.64
N PHE A 192 -4.24 -7.03 -17.72
CA PHE A 192 -4.44 -5.66 -18.21
C PHE A 192 -4.85 -5.64 -19.70
N GLN A 193 -4.21 -6.45 -20.54
CA GLN A 193 -4.60 -6.56 -21.95
C GLN A 193 -6.05 -7.02 -22.12
N ARG A 194 -6.54 -7.94 -21.28
CA ARG A 194 -7.94 -8.40 -21.33
C ARG A 194 -8.92 -7.28 -20.99
N HIS A 195 -8.63 -6.49 -19.97
CA HIS A 195 -9.50 -5.36 -19.58
C HIS A 195 -9.57 -4.30 -20.68
N LEU A 196 -8.44 -3.99 -21.33
CA LEU A 196 -8.40 -3.05 -22.45
C LEU A 196 -9.20 -3.50 -23.67
N ARG A 197 -9.33 -4.82 -23.89
CA ARG A 197 -10.16 -5.36 -24.97
C ARG A 197 -11.65 -5.32 -24.65
N SER A 198 -12.03 -5.40 -23.38
CA SER A 198 -13.44 -5.33 -22.95
C SER A 198 -14.00 -3.91 -22.86
N GLU A 199 -13.13 -2.89 -22.86
CA GLU A 199 -13.51 -1.48 -22.85
C GLU A 199 -13.74 -0.88 -24.25
N LYS A 200 -13.48 -1.67 -25.31
CA LYS A 200 -13.70 -1.31 -26.72
C LYS A 200 -14.96 -1.97 -27.26
#